data_AF-A0A1Q4AC76-F1
#
_entry.id   AF-A0A1Q4AC76-F1
#
_cell.length_a   1.000
_cell.length_b   1.000
_cell.length_c   1.000
_cell.angle_alpha   90.00
_cell.angle_beta   90.00
_cell.angle_gamma   90.00
#
_symmetry.space_group_name_H-M   'P 1'
#
loop_
_entity.id
_entity.type
_entity.pdbx_description
1 polymer ?
#
loop_
_entity_poly.entity_id
_entity_poly.type
_entity_poly.pdbx_seq_one_letter_code
_entity_poly.pdbx_strand_id
1 'polypeptide(L)'
;MDDVSTTAETTSETAANGIVSASAIPADELARLTDDIVSALKTVYDPEIPADIYELGLVYKIDIEDDRSVKIDMTLTAPGCPVAGEMPGWVENAVGAVEGVSGVEVTMTFDPPWTPDRMSEEAQVAVGWY
;
A
#
# COMPACT_ATOMS: atom_id res chain seq x y z
N MET A 1 43.73 -21.57 -24.68
CA MET A 1 43.80 -20.10 -24.53
C MET A 1 42.66 -19.81 -23.60
N ASP A 2 42.94 -19.86 -22.32
CA ASP A 2 41.93 -19.83 -21.26
C ASP A 2 42.29 -18.62 -20.42
N ASP A 3 41.39 -17.67 -20.48
CA ASP A 3 41.54 -16.26 -20.15
C ASP A 3 41.63 -16.00 -18.63
N VAL A 4 42.15 -14.83 -18.34
CA VAL A 4 42.77 -14.34 -17.11
C VAL A 4 41.75 -13.77 -16.09
N SER A 5 42.07 -13.94 -14.80
CA SER A 5 42.05 -12.90 -13.74
C SER A 5 40.73 -12.28 -13.21
N THR A 6 40.53 -12.47 -11.89
CA THR A 6 40.17 -11.49 -10.82
C THR A 6 38.89 -10.66 -10.98
N THR A 7 37.95 -10.58 -10.02
CA THR A 7 38.12 -10.08 -8.65
C THR A 7 37.06 -10.64 -7.70
N ALA A 8 37.44 -10.82 -6.44
CA ALA A 8 36.51 -10.85 -5.32
C ALA A 8 36.09 -9.42 -4.97
N GLU A 9 34.79 -9.19 -4.77
CA GLU A 9 34.26 -8.05 -4.00
C GLU A 9 33.19 -8.57 -3.03
N THR A 10 33.61 -8.69 -1.77
CA THR A 10 32.96 -8.20 -0.54
C THR A 10 31.43 -8.09 -0.50
N THR A 11 30.85 -9.03 0.24
CA THR A 11 29.92 -8.85 1.39
C THR A 11 29.37 -7.44 1.68
N SER A 12 28.05 -7.32 1.62
CA SER A 12 27.13 -6.70 2.61
C SER A 12 25.73 -6.77 1.97
N GLU A 13 24.66 -7.27 2.57
CA GLU A 13 24.24 -7.24 3.98
C GLU A 13 23.64 -8.57 4.44
N THR A 14 23.95 -8.90 5.69
CA THR A 14 23.36 -9.98 6.47
C THR A 14 22.04 -9.51 7.08
N ALA A 15 21.03 -10.34 6.89
CA ALA A 15 19.98 -10.75 7.82
C ALA A 15 19.45 -9.76 8.87
N ALA A 16 18.13 -9.57 8.83
CA ALA A 16 17.24 -9.56 9.99
C ALA A 16 15.81 -9.39 9.44
N ASN A 17 14.73 -10.02 9.88
CA ASN A 17 14.48 -10.91 10.99
C ASN A 17 12.95 -11.06 10.97
N GLY A 18 12.44 -12.19 10.45
CA GLY A 18 11.01 -12.51 10.52
C GLY A 18 10.64 -12.90 11.95
N ILE A 19 10.86 -12.02 12.92
CA ILE A 19 10.10 -12.06 14.16
C ILE A 19 8.73 -11.56 13.75
N VAL A 20 7.74 -12.45 13.82
CA VAL A 20 6.38 -12.03 14.05
C VAL A 20 6.38 -11.29 15.38
N SER A 21 6.71 -10.00 15.35
CA SER A 21 6.64 -9.15 16.53
C SER A 21 5.18 -9.17 16.91
N ALA A 22 4.88 -9.74 18.07
CA ALA A 22 3.63 -9.47 18.74
C ALA A 22 3.57 -7.96 18.84
N SER A 23 2.72 -7.33 18.01
CA SER A 23 2.70 -5.88 17.92
C SER A 23 2.49 -5.34 19.34
N ALA A 24 3.33 -4.39 19.74
CA ALA A 24 3.28 -3.73 21.02
C ALA A 24 1.96 -2.94 21.21
N ILE A 25 1.24 -2.72 20.10
CA ILE A 25 -0.06 -2.09 20.06
C ILE A 25 -1.13 -3.11 20.52
N PRO A 26 -1.99 -2.76 21.49
CA PRO A 26 -3.09 -3.63 21.89
C PRO A 26 -4.05 -3.88 20.71
N ALA A 27 -4.57 -5.09 20.58
CA ALA A 27 -5.38 -5.51 19.43
C ALA A 27 -6.60 -4.61 19.17
N ASP A 28 -7.26 -4.12 20.22
CA ASP A 28 -8.37 -3.16 20.11
C ASP A 28 -7.95 -1.84 19.47
N GLU A 29 -6.76 -1.33 19.81
CA GLU A 29 -6.21 -0.10 19.22
C GLU A 29 -5.82 -0.33 17.76
N LEU A 30 -5.20 -1.48 17.46
CA LEU A 30 -4.86 -1.84 16.08
C LEU A 30 -6.12 -1.95 15.21
N ALA A 31 -7.18 -2.55 15.73
CA ALA A 31 -8.46 -2.65 15.03
C ALA A 31 -9.09 -1.27 14.81
N ARG A 32 -9.03 -0.38 15.81
CA ARG A 32 -9.51 1.01 15.70
C ARG A 32 -8.73 1.80 14.65
N LEU A 33 -7.41 1.74 14.69
CA LEU A 33 -6.54 2.39 13.70
C LEU A 33 -6.81 1.84 12.31
N THR A 34 -6.93 0.52 12.16
CA THR A 34 -7.22 -0.11 10.87
C THR A 34 -8.55 0.39 10.29
N ASP A 35 -9.60 0.45 11.12
CA ASP A 35 -10.93 0.95 10.71
C ASP A 35 -10.89 2.43 10.28
N ASP A 36 -10.16 3.26 11.01
CA ASP A 36 -10.01 4.69 10.71
C ASP A 36 -9.18 4.91 9.43
N ILE A 37 -8.08 4.16 9.26
CA ILE A 37 -7.26 4.15 8.03
C ILE A 37 -8.09 3.70 6.83
N VAL A 38 -8.86 2.61 6.96
CA VAL A 38 -9.74 2.15 5.87
C VAL A 38 -10.79 3.21 5.54
N SER A 39 -11.38 3.85 6.56
CA SER A 39 -12.34 4.94 6.36
C SER A 39 -11.71 6.13 5.65
N ALA A 40 -10.47 6.50 5.99
CA ALA A 40 -9.72 7.55 5.32
C ALA A 40 -9.42 7.19 3.86
N LEU A 41 -9.00 5.94 3.58
CA LEU A 41 -8.77 5.45 2.22
C LEU A 41 -10.04 5.49 1.36
N LYS A 42 -11.21 5.21 1.95
CA LYS A 42 -12.52 5.34 1.28
C LYS A 42 -12.90 6.78 0.92
N THR A 43 -12.20 7.79 1.45
CA THR A 43 -12.40 9.19 1.04
C THR A 43 -11.60 9.57 -0.21
N VAL A 44 -10.64 8.74 -0.61
CA VAL A 44 -9.81 8.96 -1.80
C VAL A 44 -10.45 8.24 -2.98
N TYR A 45 -10.84 9.01 -3.99
CA TYR A 45 -11.50 8.51 -5.19
C TYR A 45 -10.57 8.58 -6.39
N ASP A 46 -10.67 7.58 -7.27
CA ASP A 46 -9.97 7.63 -8.55
C ASP A 46 -10.73 8.58 -9.52
N PRO A 47 -10.04 9.50 -10.22
CA PRO A 47 -10.71 10.44 -11.12
C PRO A 47 -11.12 9.82 -12.47
N GLU A 48 -10.54 8.67 -12.84
CA GLU A 48 -10.88 7.94 -14.07
C GLU A 48 -12.08 7.00 -13.83
N ILE A 49 -12.16 6.41 -12.64
CA ILE A 49 -13.25 5.52 -12.20
C ILE A 49 -13.87 6.09 -10.93
N PRO A 50 -15.16 6.52 -10.94
CA PRO A 50 -15.82 7.20 -9.81
C PRO A 50 -16.16 6.24 -8.65
N ALA A 51 -15.14 5.61 -8.10
CA ALA A 51 -15.16 4.70 -6.97
C ALA A 51 -13.92 4.96 -6.11
N ASP A 52 -13.98 4.55 -4.84
CA ASP A 52 -12.87 4.72 -3.93
C ASP A 52 -11.77 3.68 -4.16
N ILE A 53 -10.53 4.06 -3.84
CA ILE A 53 -9.35 3.23 -4.10
C ILE A 53 -9.35 1.91 -3.33
N TYR A 54 -10.09 1.85 -2.21
CA TYR A 54 -10.17 0.67 -1.35
C TYR A 54 -11.11 -0.37 -1.99
N GLU A 55 -12.32 0.03 -2.36
CA GLU A 55 -13.31 -0.83 -3.03
C GLU A 55 -12.87 -1.21 -4.45
N LEU A 56 -12.07 -0.37 -5.12
CA LEU A 56 -11.42 -0.72 -6.38
C LEU A 56 -10.33 -1.79 -6.23
N GLY A 57 -9.92 -2.13 -5.00
CA GLY A 57 -8.87 -3.11 -4.74
C GLY A 57 -7.48 -2.62 -5.18
N LEU A 58 -7.26 -1.30 -5.16
CA LEU A 58 -5.94 -0.72 -5.47
C LEU A 58 -4.97 -0.82 -4.28
N VAL A 59 -5.49 -0.99 -3.07
CA VAL A 59 -4.70 -1.19 -1.86
C VAL A 59 -4.44 -2.68 -1.67
N TYR A 60 -3.18 -3.10 -1.73
CA TYR A 60 -2.78 -4.51 -1.62
C TYR A 60 -2.47 -4.91 -0.18
N LYS A 61 -1.82 -4.02 0.56
CA LYS A 61 -1.40 -4.28 1.92
C LYS A 61 -1.39 -2.99 2.73
N ILE A 62 -1.79 -3.11 3.99
CA ILE A 62 -1.66 -2.08 5.02
C ILE A 62 -0.92 -2.73 6.18
N ASP A 63 0.24 -2.20 6.53
CA ASP A 63 1.09 -2.68 7.61
C ASP A 63 1.23 -1.54 8.63
N ILE A 64 0.83 -1.79 9.88
CA ILE A 64 0.91 -0.80 10.96
C ILE A 64 2.03 -1.24 11.88
N GLU A 65 3.11 -0.47 11.90
CA GLU A 65 4.27 -0.73 12.74
C GLU A 65 4.02 -0.30 14.19
N ASP A 66 4.84 -0.81 15.11
CA ASP A 66 4.72 -0.55 16.54
C ASP A 66 4.87 0.93 16.93
N ASP A 67 5.63 1.70 16.13
CA ASP A 67 5.77 3.16 16.24
C ASP A 67 4.57 3.94 15.67
N ARG A 68 3.50 3.23 15.29
CA ARG A 68 2.28 3.77 14.65
C ARG A 68 2.55 4.39 13.27
N SER A 69 3.64 3.96 12.63
CA SER A 69 3.91 4.23 11.22
C SER A 69 3.09 3.27 10.36
N VAL A 70 2.45 3.77 9.32
CA VAL A 70 1.60 2.98 8.42
C VAL A 70 2.31 2.85 7.07
N LYS A 71 2.58 1.62 6.66
CA LYS A 71 3.11 1.29 5.34
C LYS A 71 1.99 0.74 4.48
N ILE A 72 1.79 1.36 3.32
CA ILE A 72 0.70 0.99 2.40
C ILE A 72 1.31 0.61 1.07
N ASP A 73 1.09 -0.64 0.67
CA ASP A 73 1.39 -1.09 -0.68
C ASP A 73 0.14 -0.91 -1.54
N MET A 74 0.26 -0.08 -2.58
CA MET A 74 -0.84 0.15 -3.52
C MET A 74 -0.39 0.04 -4.97
N THR A 75 -1.36 -0.11 -5.85
CA THR A 75 -1.16 -0.21 -7.29
C THR A 75 -2.05 0.80 -8.02
N LEU A 76 -1.92 0.85 -9.33
CA LEU A 76 -2.78 1.65 -10.19
C LEU A 76 -3.37 0.79 -11.30
N THR A 77 -4.52 1.23 -11.79
CA THR A 77 -5.22 0.60 -12.93
C THR A 77 -4.40 0.70 -14.22
N ALA A 78 -3.56 1.73 -14.37
CA ALA A 78 -2.71 1.93 -15.54
C ALA A 78 -1.33 2.51 -15.18
N PRO A 79 -0.22 1.95 -15.72
CA PRO A 79 1.10 2.55 -15.59
C PRO A 79 1.20 3.81 -16.47
N GLY A 80 1.48 4.96 -15.87
CA GLY A 80 1.90 6.18 -16.59
C GLY A 80 0.85 7.27 -16.79
N CYS A 81 -0.28 7.24 -16.08
CA CYS A 81 -1.19 8.39 -16.03
C CYS A 81 -0.54 9.52 -15.20
N PRO A 82 -0.57 10.81 -15.57
CA PRO A 82 0.09 11.87 -14.78
C PRO A 82 -0.44 11.97 -13.34
N VAL A 83 -1.71 11.61 -13.14
CA VAL A 83 -2.37 11.55 -11.82
C VAL A 83 -1.79 10.43 -10.93
N ALA A 84 -1.17 9.40 -11.52
CA ALA A 84 -0.48 8.32 -10.81
C ALA A 84 0.57 8.83 -9.82
N GLY A 85 1.22 9.96 -10.14
CA GLY A 85 2.23 10.55 -9.26
C GLY A 85 1.64 11.31 -8.07
N GLU A 86 0.38 11.73 -8.16
CA GLU A 86 -0.29 12.52 -7.12
C GLU A 86 -1.12 11.64 -6.18
N MET A 87 -1.59 10.49 -6.66
CA MET A 87 -2.43 9.56 -5.89
C MET A 87 -1.76 9.07 -4.58
N PRO A 88 -0.48 8.63 -4.58
CA PRO A 88 0.21 8.27 -3.34
C PRO A 88 0.19 9.39 -2.32
N GLY A 89 0.43 10.63 -2.76
CA GLY A 89 0.40 11.81 -1.89
C GLY A 89 -0.98 12.09 -1.29
N TRP A 90 -2.06 11.82 -2.04
CA TRP A 90 -3.43 11.93 -1.50
C TRP A 90 -3.71 10.86 -0.46
N VAL A 91 -3.23 9.64 -0.68
CA VAL A 91 -3.34 8.54 0.28
C VAL A 91 -2.53 8.83 1.55
N GLU A 92 -1.28 9.26 1.40
CA GLU A 92 -0.41 9.68 2.50
C GLU A 92 -1.07 10.80 3.31
N ASN A 93 -1.71 11.76 2.65
CA ASN A 93 -2.38 12.87 3.32
C ASN A 93 -3.66 12.42 4.06
N ALA A 94 -4.49 11.59 3.43
CA ALA A 94 -5.71 11.09 4.02
C ALA A 94 -5.42 10.22 5.26
N VAL A 95 -4.49 9.27 5.13
CA VAL A 95 -4.10 8.38 6.23
C VAL A 95 -3.29 9.11 7.28
N GLY A 96 -2.47 10.10 6.90
CA GLY A 96 -1.70 10.92 7.83
C GLY A 96 -2.57 11.87 8.68
N ALA A 97 -3.83 12.09 8.28
CA ALA A 97 -4.80 12.86 9.06
C ALA A 97 -5.50 12.02 10.16
N VAL A 98 -5.33 10.70 10.15
CA VAL A 98 -5.91 9.78 11.14
C VAL A 98 -5.27 10.02 12.52
N GLU A 99 -6.11 10.15 13.55
CA GLU A 99 -5.63 10.34 14.91
C GLU A 99 -4.87 9.08 15.39
N GLY A 100 -3.62 9.27 15.81
CA GLY A 100 -2.77 8.19 16.30
C GLY A 100 -1.77 7.65 15.28
N VAL A 101 -1.89 8.02 13.99
CA VAL A 101 -0.85 7.72 12.99
C VAL A 101 0.36 8.64 13.19
N SER A 102 1.55 8.05 13.27
CA SER A 102 2.81 8.76 13.47
C SER A 102 3.45 9.18 12.13
N GLY A 103 3.26 8.36 11.10
CA GLY A 103 3.74 8.61 9.75
C GLY A 103 3.10 7.64 8.76
N VAL A 104 3.12 8.01 7.48
CA VAL A 104 2.60 7.17 6.40
C VAL A 104 3.67 7.05 5.33
N GLU A 105 3.88 5.84 4.84
CA GLU A 105 4.75 5.53 3.72
C GLU A 105 3.96 4.74 2.70
N VAL A 106 3.73 5.32 1.52
CA VAL A 106 3.02 4.67 0.42
C VAL A 106 4.03 4.15 -0.59
N THR A 107 4.03 2.83 -0.80
CA THR A 107 4.84 2.17 -1.82
C THR A 107 3.96 1.78 -3.00
N MET A 108 4.33 2.26 -4.19
CA MET A 108 3.65 1.89 -5.42
C MET A 108 4.26 0.62 -6.01
N THR A 109 3.47 -0.43 -6.13
CA THR A 109 3.84 -1.68 -6.80
C THR A 109 2.95 -1.96 -8.01
N PHE A 110 3.56 -2.45 -9.08
CA PHE A 110 2.85 -2.93 -10.27
C PHE A 110 2.91 -4.47 -10.42
N ASP A 111 3.56 -5.14 -9.46
CA ASP A 111 3.64 -6.59 -9.42
C ASP A 111 2.98 -7.10 -8.13
N PRO A 112 1.94 -7.94 -8.21
CA PRO A 112 1.23 -8.37 -9.42
C PRO A 112 0.42 -7.23 -10.07
N PRO A 113 0.17 -7.28 -11.40
CA PRO A 113 -0.64 -6.28 -12.07
C PRO A 113 -2.08 -6.29 -11.54
N TRP A 114 -2.67 -5.11 -11.43
CA TRP A 114 -4.06 -4.98 -11.02
C TRP A 114 -4.99 -5.59 -12.08
N THR A 115 -6.06 -6.23 -11.61
CA THR A 115 -7.12 -6.75 -12.46
C THR A 115 -8.48 -6.39 -11.86
N PRO A 116 -9.49 -6.11 -12.68
CA PRO A 116 -10.81 -5.70 -12.20
C PRO A 116 -11.53 -6.78 -11.36
N ASP A 117 -11.09 -8.03 -11.41
CA ASP A 117 -11.53 -9.11 -10.52
C ASP A 117 -11.26 -8.81 -9.03
N ARG A 118 -10.33 -7.89 -8.74
CA ARG A 118 -10.02 -7.45 -7.37
C ARG A 118 -10.99 -6.41 -6.82
N MET A 119 -11.88 -5.86 -7.64
CA MET A 119 -12.91 -4.94 -7.15
C MET A 119 -13.89 -5.68 -6.24
N SER A 120 -14.29 -5.04 -5.14
CA SER A 120 -15.42 -5.50 -4.33
C SER A 120 -16.69 -5.63 -5.17
N GLU A 121 -17.64 -6.48 -4.75
CA GLU A 121 -18.95 -6.63 -5.39
C GLU A 121 -19.67 -5.27 -5.53
N GLU A 122 -19.52 -4.38 -4.53
CA GLU A 122 -20.08 -3.03 -4.54
C GLU A 122 -19.44 -2.14 -5.62
N ALA A 123 -18.11 -2.19 -5.78
CA ALA A 123 -17.40 -1.44 -6.82
C ALA A 123 -17.76 -1.94 -8.22
N GLN A 124 -17.87 -3.26 -8.43
CA GLN A 124 -18.26 -3.83 -9.74
C GLN A 124 -19.65 -3.35 -10.19
N VAL A 125 -20.59 -3.20 -9.25
CA VAL A 125 -21.93 -2.64 -9.52
C VAL A 125 -21.85 -1.14 -9.80
N ALA A 126 -21.06 -0.39 -9.03
CA ALA A 126 -20.92 1.07 -9.19
C ALA A 126 -20.38 1.46 -10.57
N VAL A 127 -19.45 0.67 -11.11
CA VAL A 127 -18.85 0.91 -12.44
C VAL A 127 -19.65 0.30 -13.61
N GLY A 128 -20.76 -0.38 -13.32
CA GLY A 128 -21.66 -0.92 -14.34
C GLY A 128 -21.10 -2.13 -15.09
N TRP A 129 -20.32 -2.99 -14.43
CA TRP A 129 -19.75 -4.20 -15.03
C TRP A 129 -20.73 -5.39 -15.15
N TYR A 130 -22.02 -5.18 -14.86
CA TYR A 130 -23.10 -6.17 -14.87
C TYR A 130 -24.29 -5.75 -15.75
#